data_AF-A0AAD8M562-F1
#
_entry.id   AF-A0AAD8M562-F1
#
_cell.length_a   1.000
_cell.length_b   1.000
_cell.length_c   1.000
_cell.angle_alpha   90.00
_cell.angle_beta   90.00
_cell.angle_gamma   90.00
#
_symmetry.space_group_name_H-M   'P 1'
#
loop_
_entity.id
_entity.type
_entity.pdbx_description
1 polymer ?
#
loop_
_entity_poly.entity_id
_entity_poly.type
_entity_poly.pdbx_seq_one_letter_code
_entity_poly.pdbx_strand_id
1 'polypeptide(L)'
;MHLIPYSFIEKEASHVEGFSPELALVTIGGGKELEEKLVVRPTSETIVNHMFTQWIHSYRDLPLMINQWVNVTRWEMRTKPFVRTLEFLWQEGHTAHAIPEEAEQEALQMINVYIKFSYEQAAIPVIAGRKSNVETFAGAVKTYTIEAMMGDRKALQAGISHNLGQNFSRAFGTQFANENGQREHVWQTSWAISTRFVGGIIMTHGDDAGLMLPPKLAHIQVVIVPIWRKTNEKSGVMDAALSVKDILLTAGFRVKIDDTD
;
A
#
# COMPACT_ATOMS: atom_id res chain seq x y z
N MET A 1 -8.58 -13.28 3.83
CA MET A 1 -9.71 -13.76 3.02
C MET A 1 -9.79 -12.89 1.76
N HIS A 2 -9.82 -13.47 0.56
CA HIS A 2 -9.73 -12.73 -0.72
C HIS A 2 -11.10 -12.39 -1.33
N LEU A 3 -12.11 -13.19 -1.02
CA LEU A 3 -13.48 -13.05 -1.50
C LEU A 3 -14.34 -12.42 -0.41
N ILE A 4 -15.16 -11.42 -0.77
CA ILE A 4 -16.06 -10.70 0.13
C ILE A 4 -17.50 -11.01 -0.29
N PRO A 5 -18.41 -11.39 0.64
CA PRO A 5 -19.84 -11.51 0.35
C PRO A 5 -20.39 -10.22 -0.26
N TYR A 6 -21.17 -10.31 -1.35
CA TYR A 6 -21.72 -9.12 -2.00
C TYR A 6 -22.59 -8.29 -1.04
N SER A 7 -23.30 -8.94 -0.14
CA SER A 7 -24.10 -8.29 0.91
C SER A 7 -23.28 -7.40 1.86
N PHE A 8 -21.97 -7.65 2.01
CA PHE A 8 -21.11 -6.80 2.84
C PHE A 8 -20.74 -5.51 2.11
N ILE A 9 -20.60 -5.58 0.78
CA ILE A 9 -20.34 -4.41 -0.05
C ILE A 9 -21.57 -3.48 0.00
N GLU A 10 -22.78 -4.02 -0.13
CA GLU A 10 -24.04 -3.24 -0.12
C GLU A 10 -24.35 -2.49 1.18
N LYS A 11 -23.67 -2.79 2.29
CA LYS A 11 -23.91 -2.10 3.59
C LYS A 11 -23.50 -0.63 3.61
N GLU A 12 -22.63 -0.21 2.69
CA GLU A 12 -22.18 1.19 2.60
C GLU A 12 -22.44 1.69 1.17
N ALA A 13 -23.55 2.41 0.99
CA ALA A 13 -24.01 2.86 -0.32
C ALA A 13 -23.05 3.85 -1.02
N SER A 14 -22.37 4.72 -0.26
CA SER A 14 -21.44 5.72 -0.83
C SER A 14 -20.13 5.09 -1.34
N HIS A 15 -19.68 4.04 -0.66
CA HIS A 15 -18.54 3.21 -0.98
C HIS A 15 -18.88 2.32 -2.17
N VAL A 16 -20.08 1.74 -2.22
CA VAL A 16 -20.56 0.97 -3.39
C VAL A 16 -20.56 1.83 -4.64
N GLU A 17 -21.11 3.05 -4.60
CA GLU A 17 -21.15 3.95 -5.76
C GLU A 17 -19.74 4.28 -6.29
N GLY A 18 -18.76 4.43 -5.40
CA GLY A 18 -17.36 4.67 -5.77
C GLY A 18 -16.65 3.48 -6.42
N PHE A 19 -17.07 2.24 -6.13
CA PHE A 19 -16.41 1.02 -6.61
C PHE A 19 -17.21 0.23 -7.65
N SER A 20 -18.50 0.53 -7.84
CA SER A 20 -19.44 -0.26 -8.63
C SER A 20 -18.99 -0.62 -10.07
N PRO A 21 -18.35 0.27 -10.86
CA PRO A 21 -17.88 -0.11 -12.18
C PRO A 21 -16.61 -1.00 -12.16
N GLU A 22 -15.94 -1.14 -11.01
CA GLU A 22 -14.62 -1.77 -10.89
C GLU A 22 -14.65 -3.15 -10.21
N LEU A 23 -15.81 -3.68 -9.85
CA LEU A 23 -15.90 -4.95 -9.11
C LEU A 23 -15.75 -6.18 -10.03
N ALA A 24 -14.85 -7.09 -9.66
CA ALA A 24 -14.81 -8.44 -10.22
C ALA A 24 -15.68 -9.40 -9.39
N LEU A 25 -16.66 -10.03 -10.03
CA LEU A 25 -17.63 -10.92 -9.38
C LEU A 25 -17.32 -12.39 -9.66
N VAL A 26 -17.41 -13.20 -8.61
CA VAL A 26 -17.44 -14.66 -8.68
C VAL A 26 -18.87 -15.10 -8.47
N THR A 27 -19.47 -15.66 -9.53
CA THR A 27 -20.86 -16.15 -9.53
C THR A 27 -20.93 -17.68 -9.59
N ILE A 28 -19.84 -18.34 -9.99
CA ILE A 28 -19.76 -19.80 -10.13
C ILE A 28 -18.59 -20.30 -9.28
N GLY A 29 -18.83 -21.28 -8.41
CA GLY A 29 -17.82 -21.96 -7.61
C GLY A 29 -18.02 -23.47 -7.66
N GLY A 30 -16.95 -24.23 -7.92
CA GLY A 30 -17.04 -25.70 -8.00
C GLY A 30 -18.01 -26.22 -9.09
N GLY A 31 -18.23 -25.43 -10.15
CA GLY A 31 -19.14 -25.78 -11.25
C GLY A 31 -20.63 -25.50 -11.00
N LYS A 32 -20.99 -24.87 -9.87
CA LYS A 32 -22.37 -24.47 -9.56
C LYS A 32 -22.47 -22.96 -9.37
N GLU A 33 -23.64 -22.41 -9.69
CA GLU A 33 -23.97 -21.02 -9.34
C GLU A 33 -24.01 -20.88 -7.81
N LEU A 34 -23.41 -19.80 -7.31
CA LEU A 34 -23.35 -19.51 -5.87
C LEU A 34 -24.68 -18.92 -5.40
N GLU A 35 -25.13 -19.29 -4.20
CA GLU A 35 -26.32 -18.70 -3.56
C GLU A 35 -26.15 -17.19 -3.35
N GLU A 36 -24.95 -16.77 -2.95
CA GLU A 36 -24.55 -15.37 -2.87
C GLU A 36 -23.33 -15.15 -3.76
N LYS A 37 -23.38 -14.08 -4.56
CA LYS A 37 -22.23 -13.64 -5.36
C LYS A 37 -21.10 -13.22 -4.42
N LEU A 38 -19.87 -13.52 -4.80
CA LEU A 38 -18.69 -13.06 -4.08
C LEU A 38 -17.97 -12.00 -4.91
N VAL A 39 -17.39 -11.02 -4.23
CA VAL A 39 -16.60 -9.96 -4.82
C VAL A 39 -15.13 -10.25 -4.56
N VAL A 40 -14.30 -10.23 -5.59
CA VAL A 40 -12.85 -10.18 -5.40
C VAL A 40 -12.51 -8.81 -4.83
N ARG A 41 -11.91 -8.76 -3.64
CA ARG A 41 -11.77 -7.51 -2.88
C ARG A 41 -11.18 -6.34 -3.71
N PRO A 42 -11.91 -5.21 -3.88
CA PRO A 42 -11.35 -3.97 -4.40
C PRO A 42 -10.61 -3.17 -3.30
N THR A 43 -10.98 -3.47 -2.06
CA THR A 43 -10.47 -2.97 -0.79
C THR A 43 -11.10 -3.80 0.34
N SER A 44 -10.59 -3.73 1.58
CA SER A 44 -11.05 -4.61 2.67
C SER A 44 -11.93 -3.94 3.73
N GLU A 45 -12.37 -2.69 3.59
CA GLU A 45 -13.12 -1.96 4.63
C GLU A 45 -14.35 -2.76 5.10
N THR A 46 -15.14 -3.33 4.20
CA THR A 46 -16.41 -3.98 4.56
C THR A 46 -16.20 -5.29 5.33
N ILE A 47 -15.23 -6.11 4.92
CA ILE A 47 -14.88 -7.34 5.64
C ILE A 47 -14.18 -7.04 6.97
N VAL A 48 -13.30 -6.04 7.01
CA VAL A 48 -12.63 -5.60 8.24
C VAL A 48 -13.66 -5.07 9.23
N ASN A 49 -14.59 -4.23 8.78
CA ASN A 49 -15.62 -3.68 9.66
C ASN A 49 -16.55 -4.76 10.21
N HIS A 50 -16.92 -5.75 9.40
CA HIS A 50 -17.66 -6.90 9.89
C HIS A 50 -16.92 -7.60 11.04
N MET A 51 -15.61 -7.82 10.90
CA MET A 51 -14.81 -8.43 11.96
C MET A 51 -14.66 -7.51 13.19
N PHE A 52 -14.48 -6.20 12.98
CA PHE A 52 -14.41 -5.23 14.07
C PHE A 52 -15.67 -5.24 14.93
N THR A 53 -16.85 -5.38 14.33
CA THR A 53 -18.12 -5.53 15.08
C THR A 53 -18.11 -6.79 15.98
N GLN A 54 -17.41 -7.85 15.58
CA GLN A 54 -17.30 -9.08 16.37
C GLN A 54 -16.21 -9.03 17.43
N TRP A 55 -15.17 -8.22 17.24
CA TRP A 55 -14.01 -8.17 18.15
C TRP A 55 -14.10 -7.06 19.19
N ILE A 56 -14.78 -5.95 18.87
CA ILE A 56 -14.82 -4.76 19.71
C ILE A 56 -16.10 -4.77 20.55
N HIS A 57 -15.95 -4.80 21.87
CA HIS A 57 -17.07 -4.79 22.81
C HIS A 57 -16.88 -3.77 23.94
N SER A 58 -15.65 -3.53 24.39
CA SER A 58 -15.27 -2.66 25.49
C SER A 58 -14.18 -1.67 25.08
N TYR A 59 -14.04 -0.57 25.81
CA TYR A 59 -12.91 0.37 25.67
C TYR A 59 -11.54 -0.33 25.81
N ARG A 60 -11.48 -1.48 26.48
CA ARG A 60 -10.26 -2.29 26.62
C ARG A 60 -9.82 -2.99 25.34
N ASP A 61 -10.71 -3.09 24.35
CA ASP A 61 -10.40 -3.67 23.04
C ASP A 61 -9.80 -2.62 22.09
N LEU A 62 -9.66 -1.36 22.56
CA LEU A 62 -9.18 -0.22 21.78
C LEU A 62 -7.84 0.33 22.35
N PRO A 63 -6.97 0.90 21.50
CA PRO A 63 -7.11 0.97 20.04
C PRO A 63 -6.86 -0.41 19.40
N LEU A 64 -7.70 -0.77 18.42
CA LEU A 64 -7.46 -1.95 17.59
C LEU A 64 -6.79 -1.50 16.30
N MET A 65 -5.58 -2.01 16.04
CA MET A 65 -4.78 -1.62 14.89
C MET A 65 -4.37 -2.86 14.12
N ILE A 66 -4.82 -2.97 12.86
CA ILE A 66 -4.47 -4.09 12.00
C ILE A 66 -3.82 -3.60 10.70
N ASN A 67 -2.88 -4.39 10.20
CA ASN A 67 -2.23 -4.17 8.92
C ASN A 67 -2.16 -5.48 8.14
N GLN A 68 -2.37 -5.42 6.84
CA GLN A 68 -2.23 -6.58 5.96
C GLN A 68 -1.49 -6.23 4.66
N TRP A 69 -0.70 -7.19 4.18
CA TRP A 69 -0.04 -7.16 2.88
C TRP A 69 -0.76 -8.10 1.94
N VAL A 70 -1.37 -7.55 0.90
CA VAL A 70 -2.37 -8.28 0.11
C VAL A 70 -2.43 -7.80 -1.33
N ASN A 71 -3.01 -8.63 -2.19
CA ASN A 71 -3.46 -8.27 -3.52
C ASN A 71 -4.91 -7.74 -3.48
N VAL A 72 -5.20 -6.73 -4.28
CA VAL A 72 -6.56 -6.24 -4.53
C VAL A 72 -6.83 -6.14 -6.02
N THR A 73 -8.10 -6.22 -6.39
CA THR A 73 -8.55 -6.24 -7.79
C THR A 73 -9.50 -5.09 -8.06
N ARG A 74 -9.19 -4.28 -9.07
CA ARG A 74 -10.06 -3.21 -9.58
C ARG A 74 -10.12 -3.30 -11.09
N TRP A 75 -11.32 -3.37 -11.65
CA TRP A 75 -11.55 -3.58 -13.08
C TRP A 75 -11.30 -2.30 -13.90
N GLU A 76 -10.03 -1.92 -13.98
CA GLU A 76 -9.54 -0.72 -14.67
C GLU A 76 -9.50 -0.91 -16.19
N MET A 77 -10.22 -0.07 -16.92
CA MET A 77 -10.31 -0.14 -18.40
C MET A 77 -9.03 0.24 -19.13
N ARG A 78 -8.14 1.00 -18.48
CA ARG A 78 -6.85 1.44 -19.04
C ARG A 78 -5.76 1.20 -18.03
N THR A 79 -4.87 0.26 -18.33
CA THR A 79 -3.78 -0.12 -17.43
C THR A 79 -2.45 0.50 -17.86
N LYS A 80 -1.59 0.74 -16.88
CA LYS A 80 -0.18 1.12 -17.03
C LYS A 80 0.59 0.36 -15.94
N PRO A 81 1.61 -0.45 -16.29
CA PRO A 81 2.35 -1.26 -15.32
C PRO A 81 2.76 -0.47 -14.07
N PHE A 82 2.57 -1.07 -12.90
CA PHE A 82 2.68 -0.48 -11.56
C PHE A 82 1.67 0.64 -11.25
N VAL A 83 1.53 1.64 -12.11
CA VAL A 83 0.72 2.83 -11.86
C VAL A 83 -0.77 2.50 -11.71
N ARG A 84 -1.28 1.62 -12.57
CA ARG A 84 -2.68 1.20 -12.61
C ARG A 84 -2.79 -0.16 -13.28
N THR A 85 -3.15 -1.19 -12.52
CA THR A 85 -3.29 -2.57 -13.01
C THR A 85 -4.59 -3.18 -12.49
N LEU A 86 -5.05 -4.25 -13.14
CA LEU A 86 -6.29 -4.93 -12.73
C LEU A 86 -6.15 -5.57 -11.36
N GLU A 87 -5.00 -6.17 -11.09
CA GLU A 87 -4.60 -6.67 -9.79
C GLU A 87 -3.30 -5.98 -9.39
N PHE A 88 -3.20 -5.55 -8.14
CA PHE A 88 -1.98 -4.97 -7.60
C PHE A 88 -1.74 -5.39 -6.16
N LEU A 89 -0.46 -5.51 -5.80
CA LEU A 89 -0.05 -5.69 -4.41
C LEU A 89 -0.09 -4.33 -3.71
N TRP A 90 -0.58 -4.34 -2.47
CA TRP A 90 -0.55 -3.20 -1.59
C TRP A 90 -0.44 -3.61 -0.13
N GLN A 91 -0.15 -2.63 0.69
CA GLN A 91 -0.35 -2.67 2.11
C GLN A 91 -1.60 -1.85 2.41
N GLU A 92 -2.49 -2.40 3.23
CA GLU A 92 -3.62 -1.66 3.80
C GLU A 92 -3.68 -1.85 5.31
N GLY A 93 -3.88 -0.76 6.03
CA GLY A 93 -4.03 -0.71 7.47
C GLY A 93 -5.40 -0.16 7.83
N HIS A 94 -5.97 -0.69 8.90
CA HIS A 94 -7.30 -0.33 9.40
C HIS A 94 -7.25 -0.25 10.91
N THR A 95 -7.80 0.82 11.48
CA THR A 95 -7.77 1.02 12.92
C THR A 95 -9.13 1.43 13.46
N ALA A 96 -9.36 1.15 14.75
CA ALA A 96 -10.51 1.62 15.51
C ALA A 96 -10.02 2.20 16.84
N HIS A 97 -10.56 3.37 17.21
CA HIS A 97 -10.14 4.20 18.33
C HIS A 97 -11.34 4.63 19.16
N ALA A 98 -11.10 4.99 20.42
CA ALA A 98 -12.17 5.37 21.34
C ALA A 98 -12.64 6.82 21.10
N ILE A 99 -11.70 7.72 20.76
CA ILE A 99 -11.96 9.16 20.62
C ILE A 99 -11.48 9.70 19.25
N PRO A 100 -12.07 10.81 18.74
CA PRO A 100 -11.73 11.33 17.42
C PRO A 100 -10.27 11.81 17.31
N GLU A 101 -9.69 12.28 18.41
CA GLU A 101 -8.31 12.79 18.46
C GLU A 101 -7.30 11.67 18.17
N GLU A 102 -7.51 10.46 18.72
CA GLU A 102 -6.66 9.28 18.46
C GLU A 102 -6.72 8.87 16.99
N ALA A 103 -7.91 8.88 16.39
CA ALA A 103 -8.06 8.57 14.96
C ALA A 103 -7.39 9.61 14.06
N GLU A 104 -7.48 10.90 14.40
CA GLU A 104 -6.78 11.94 13.64
C GLU A 104 -5.25 11.81 13.78
N GLN A 105 -4.76 11.52 14.99
CA GLN A 105 -3.33 11.31 15.25
C GLN A 105 -2.79 10.12 14.46
N GLU A 106 -3.53 9.00 14.42
CA GLU A 106 -3.15 7.82 13.65
C GLU A 106 -3.12 8.13 12.14
N ALA A 107 -4.13 8.81 11.62
CA ALA A 107 -4.18 9.17 10.21
C ALA A 107 -2.97 10.06 9.80
N LEU A 108 -2.61 11.03 10.65
CA LEU A 108 -1.44 11.89 10.46
C LEU A 108 -0.11 11.15 10.65
N GLN A 109 -0.03 10.23 11.62
CA GLN A 109 1.14 9.40 11.83
C GLN A 109 1.44 8.57 10.58
N MET A 110 0.42 7.94 10.00
CA MET A 110 0.62 7.05 8.86
C MET A 110 0.96 7.77 7.57
N ILE A 111 0.40 8.97 7.33
CA ILE A 111 0.88 9.77 6.20
C ILE A 111 2.34 10.21 6.38
N ASN A 112 2.76 10.52 7.61
CA ASN A 112 4.16 10.85 7.92
C ASN A 112 5.11 9.65 7.72
N VAL A 113 4.66 8.42 8.02
CA VAL A 113 5.42 7.20 7.67
C VAL A 113 5.65 7.11 6.17
N TYR A 114 4.64 7.39 5.36
CA TYR A 114 4.78 7.39 3.89
C TYR A 114 5.65 8.52 3.36
N ILE A 115 5.59 9.72 3.95
CA ILE A 115 6.52 10.83 3.65
C ILE A 115 7.95 10.38 3.92
N LYS A 116 8.21 9.86 5.13
CA LYS A 116 9.53 9.40 5.55
C LYS A 116 10.07 8.31 4.63
N PHE A 117 9.25 7.33 4.29
CA PHE A 117 9.62 6.28 3.33
C PHE A 117 9.98 6.87 1.95
N SER A 118 9.18 7.82 1.46
CA SER A 118 9.40 8.43 0.15
C SER A 118 10.74 9.16 0.06
N TYR A 119 11.06 9.99 1.05
CA TYR A 119 12.32 10.71 1.09
C TYR A 119 13.50 9.80 1.42
N GLU A 120 13.40 9.04 2.52
CA GLU A 120 14.56 8.36 3.09
C GLU A 120 14.91 7.08 2.35
N GLN A 121 13.94 6.35 1.80
CA GLN A 121 14.19 5.06 1.15
C GLN A 121 14.19 5.19 -0.37
N ALA A 122 13.21 5.94 -0.90
CA ALA A 122 12.99 6.02 -2.34
C ALA A 122 13.56 7.28 -3.00
N ALA A 123 14.07 8.24 -2.22
CA ALA A 123 14.56 9.52 -2.72
C ALA A 123 13.55 10.27 -3.62
N ILE A 124 12.23 10.06 -3.39
CA ILE A 124 11.17 10.74 -4.14
C ILE A 124 10.70 11.94 -3.31
N PRO A 125 10.82 13.18 -3.83
CA PRO A 125 10.20 14.34 -3.20
C PRO A 125 8.69 14.26 -3.33
N VAL A 126 7.98 14.50 -2.23
CA VAL A 126 6.51 14.45 -2.18
C VAL A 126 5.94 15.67 -1.47
N ILE A 127 4.76 16.10 -1.91
CA ILE A 127 3.98 17.15 -1.27
C ILE A 127 2.90 16.48 -0.44
N ALA A 128 2.99 16.62 0.88
CA ALA A 128 1.94 16.19 1.78
C ALA A 128 0.77 17.18 1.76
N GLY A 129 -0.45 16.68 1.79
CA GLY A 129 -1.64 17.52 1.77
C GLY A 129 -2.91 16.79 2.17
N ARG A 130 -4.00 17.55 2.19
CA ARG A 130 -5.37 17.05 2.36
C ARG A 130 -6.08 17.14 1.01
N LYS A 131 -6.73 16.06 0.59
CA LYS A 131 -7.58 16.07 -0.60
C LYS A 131 -8.75 17.05 -0.43
N SER A 132 -9.22 17.61 -1.55
CA SER A 132 -10.47 18.35 -1.57
C SER A 132 -11.65 17.43 -1.20
N ASN A 133 -12.82 18.00 -0.90
CA ASN A 133 -14.00 17.19 -0.60
C ASN A 133 -14.39 16.28 -1.78
N VAL A 134 -14.13 16.70 -3.02
CA VAL A 134 -14.45 15.93 -4.25
C VAL A 134 -13.49 14.76 -4.45
N GLU A 135 -12.24 14.90 -4.02
CA GLU A 135 -11.18 13.88 -4.17
C GLU A 135 -10.98 13.06 -2.88
N THR A 136 -11.81 13.29 -1.86
CA THR A 136 -11.78 12.54 -0.60
C THR A 136 -12.37 11.15 -0.84
N PHE A 137 -11.75 10.13 -0.24
CA PHE A 137 -12.23 8.76 -0.36
C PHE A 137 -13.70 8.62 0.06
N ALA A 138 -14.45 7.81 -0.70
CA ALA A 138 -15.84 7.51 -0.40
C ALA A 138 -15.98 6.88 1.00
N GLY A 139 -16.72 7.53 1.88
CA GLY A 139 -16.87 7.13 3.28
C GLY A 139 -15.85 7.75 4.25
N ALA A 140 -14.87 8.55 3.79
CA ALA A 140 -13.94 9.26 4.66
C ALA A 140 -14.40 10.69 5.02
N VAL A 141 -14.07 11.14 6.24
CA VAL A 141 -14.25 12.54 6.66
C VAL A 141 -13.09 13.40 6.16
N LYS A 142 -11.87 12.85 6.17
CA LYS A 142 -10.67 13.49 5.61
C LYS A 142 -9.80 12.45 4.93
N THR A 143 -9.19 12.84 3.81
CA THR A 143 -8.12 12.06 3.18
C THR A 143 -6.85 12.89 3.14
N TYR A 144 -5.82 12.38 3.81
CA TYR A 144 -4.44 12.83 3.70
C TYR A 144 -3.74 12.08 2.59
N THR A 145 -2.82 12.76 1.91
CA THR A 145 -2.11 12.19 0.76
C THR A 145 -0.71 12.75 0.63
N ILE A 146 0.14 12.00 -0.07
CA ILE A 146 1.42 12.46 -0.59
C ILE A 146 1.37 12.44 -2.12
N GLU A 147 1.66 13.59 -2.73
CA GLU A 147 1.66 13.78 -4.17
C GLU A 147 3.11 13.90 -4.67
N ALA A 148 3.49 13.05 -5.62
CA ALA A 148 4.79 13.09 -6.28
C ALA A 148 4.65 13.70 -7.69
N MET A 149 5.68 14.40 -8.15
CA MET A 149 5.76 14.87 -9.54
C MET A 149 6.67 13.93 -10.35
N MET A 150 6.13 13.38 -11.44
CA MET A 150 6.88 12.48 -12.33
C MET A 150 7.75 13.27 -13.32
N GLY A 151 8.71 12.62 -13.97
CA GLY A 151 9.57 13.26 -14.98
C GLY A 151 8.80 13.85 -16.17
N ASP A 152 7.63 13.28 -16.51
CA ASP A 152 6.71 13.80 -17.54
C ASP A 152 5.79 14.93 -17.05
N ARG A 153 6.05 15.46 -15.84
CA ARG A 153 5.31 16.56 -15.19
C ARG A 153 3.86 16.22 -14.84
N LYS A 154 3.49 14.95 -14.78
CA LYS A 154 2.20 14.52 -14.23
C LYS A 154 2.33 14.23 -12.74
N ALA A 155 1.29 14.59 -11.99
CA ALA A 155 1.18 14.23 -10.59
C ALA A 155 0.85 12.75 -10.43
N LEU A 156 1.40 12.13 -9.38
CA LEU A 156 1.11 10.77 -8.96
C LEU A 156 0.82 10.76 -7.46
N GLN A 157 -0.40 10.33 -7.10
CA GLN A 157 -0.74 10.03 -5.71
C GLN A 157 0.07 8.83 -5.24
N ALA A 158 1.00 9.06 -4.32
CA ALA A 158 2.01 8.09 -3.90
C ALA A 158 1.64 7.35 -2.59
N GLY A 159 0.61 7.80 -1.87
CA GLY A 159 0.13 7.18 -0.64
C GLY A 159 -1.05 7.95 -0.07
N ILE A 160 -1.92 7.26 0.67
CA ILE A 160 -3.09 7.87 1.32
C ILE A 160 -3.28 7.40 2.75
N SER A 161 -3.87 8.27 3.56
CA SER A 161 -4.30 7.97 4.91
C SER A 161 -5.63 8.68 5.17
N HIS A 162 -6.64 7.93 5.54
CA HIS A 162 -8.02 8.37 5.68
C HIS A 162 -8.40 8.42 7.16
N ASN A 163 -8.95 9.55 7.59
CA ASN A 163 -9.78 9.59 8.78
C ASN A 163 -11.22 9.30 8.34
N LEU A 164 -11.70 8.12 8.70
CA LEU A 164 -13.03 7.61 8.32
C LEU A 164 -14.14 8.15 9.25
N GLY A 165 -13.77 8.79 10.35
CA GLY A 165 -14.70 9.21 11.38
C GLY A 165 -15.47 8.01 11.94
N GLN A 166 -16.78 8.13 11.98
CA GLN A 166 -17.69 7.07 12.42
C GLN A 166 -18.58 6.54 11.28
N ASN A 167 -18.26 6.83 10.01
CA ASN A 167 -19.12 6.48 8.88
C ASN A 167 -19.29 4.96 8.76
N PHE A 168 -18.18 4.23 8.72
CA PHE A 168 -18.19 2.76 8.66
C PHE A 168 -18.70 2.13 9.97
N SER A 169 -18.27 2.64 11.14
CA SER A 169 -18.74 2.11 12.42
C SER A 169 -20.23 2.28 12.64
N ARG A 170 -20.85 3.32 12.07
CA ARG A 170 -22.32 3.48 12.04
C ARG A 170 -22.99 2.54 11.05
N ALA A 171 -22.45 2.41 9.83
CA ALA A 171 -22.99 1.51 8.81
C ALA A 171 -22.96 0.03 9.25
N PHE A 172 -21.90 -0.39 9.94
CA PHE A 172 -21.73 -1.77 10.42
C PHE A 172 -22.22 -2.00 11.86
N GLY A 173 -22.54 -0.94 12.59
CA GLY A 173 -22.97 -1.04 14.00
C GLY A 173 -21.82 -1.36 14.98
N THR A 174 -20.58 -1.07 14.60
CA THR A 174 -19.39 -1.28 15.45
C THR A 174 -19.39 -0.28 16.61
N GLN A 175 -19.64 -0.79 17.82
CA GLN A 175 -19.77 -0.02 19.05
C GLN A 175 -19.05 -0.71 20.21
N PHE A 176 -18.56 0.09 21.15
CA PHE A 176 -17.91 -0.36 22.39
C PHE A 176 -18.61 0.24 23.62
N ALA A 177 -18.48 -0.40 24.77
CA ALA A 177 -18.82 0.19 26.06
C ALA A 177 -17.64 1.03 26.57
N ASN A 178 -17.84 2.34 26.79
CA ASN A 178 -16.85 3.23 27.38
C ASN A 178 -16.63 2.93 28.88
N GLU A 179 -15.73 3.64 29.55
CA GLU A 179 -15.45 3.44 30.98
C GLU A 179 -16.66 3.66 31.89
N ASN A 180 -17.64 4.46 31.43
CA ASN A 180 -18.90 4.72 32.12
C ASN A 180 -20.01 3.70 31.76
N GLY A 181 -19.71 2.67 30.97
CA GLY A 181 -20.65 1.67 30.50
C GLY A 181 -21.61 2.14 29.40
N GLN A 182 -21.41 3.32 28.83
CA GLN A 182 -22.21 3.84 27.72
C GLN A 182 -21.74 3.28 26.38
N ARG A 183 -22.66 3.01 25.47
CA ARG A 183 -22.36 2.48 24.13
C ARG A 183 -22.02 3.62 23.19
N GLU A 184 -20.83 3.57 22.60
CA GLU A 184 -20.32 4.56 21.64
C GLU A 184 -19.82 3.88 20.37
N HIS A 185 -19.87 4.60 19.24
CA HIS A 185 -19.29 4.13 17.98
C HIS A 185 -17.79 4.42 17.95
N VAL A 186 -17.00 3.47 17.45
CA VAL A 186 -15.56 3.65 17.28
C VAL A 186 -15.22 4.67 16.20
N TRP A 187 -14.10 5.36 16.36
CA TRP A 187 -13.50 6.25 15.37
C TRP A 187 -12.47 5.49 14.55
N GLN A 188 -12.52 5.59 13.23
CA GLN A 188 -11.75 4.70 12.36
C GLN A 188 -10.80 5.43 11.44
N THR A 189 -9.71 4.74 11.10
CA THR A 189 -8.79 5.17 10.03
C THR A 189 -8.52 4.01 9.09
N SER A 190 -8.19 4.34 7.84
CA SER A 190 -7.58 3.39 6.92
C SER A 190 -6.44 4.06 6.15
N TRP A 191 -5.41 3.30 5.79
CA TRP A 191 -4.24 3.86 5.10
C TRP A 191 -3.62 2.81 4.20
N ALA A 192 -3.09 3.23 3.06
CA ALA A 192 -2.55 2.31 2.07
C ALA A 192 -1.46 2.90 1.18
N ILE A 193 -0.57 2.01 0.76
CA ILE A 193 0.44 2.23 -0.28
C ILE A 193 0.51 0.99 -1.15
N SER A 194 0.57 1.18 -2.47
CA SER A 194 0.59 0.07 -3.43
C SER A 194 1.87 0.04 -4.25
N THR A 195 2.00 -1.01 -5.06
CA THR A 195 3.04 -1.13 -6.08
C THR A 195 3.06 0.03 -7.09
N ARG A 196 2.05 0.90 -7.13
CA ARG A 196 2.11 2.22 -7.78
C ARG A 196 3.36 3.00 -7.39
N PHE A 197 3.80 2.86 -6.15
CA PHE A 197 5.01 3.51 -5.66
C PHE A 197 6.28 3.07 -6.38
N VAL A 198 6.36 1.80 -6.83
CA VAL A 198 7.44 1.30 -7.69
C VAL A 198 7.41 2.02 -9.04
N GLY A 199 6.23 2.19 -9.62
CA GLY A 199 6.05 3.01 -10.83
C GLY A 199 6.51 4.45 -10.62
N GLY A 200 6.25 5.03 -9.44
CA GLY A 200 6.77 6.33 -9.03
C GLY A 200 8.29 6.39 -9.03
N ILE A 201 8.97 5.41 -8.42
CA ILE A 201 10.45 5.32 -8.40
C ILE A 201 11.00 5.33 -9.83
N ILE A 202 10.43 4.51 -10.72
CA ILE A 202 10.87 4.41 -12.11
C ILE A 202 10.68 5.75 -12.84
N MET A 203 9.52 6.38 -12.71
CA MET A 203 9.19 7.62 -13.42
C MET A 203 9.83 8.89 -12.83
N THR A 204 10.30 8.84 -11.59
CA THR A 204 11.03 9.94 -10.95
C THR A 204 12.51 9.93 -11.31
N HIS A 205 13.14 8.75 -11.30
CA HIS A 205 14.61 8.65 -11.40
C HIS A 205 15.11 8.16 -12.75
N GLY A 206 14.32 7.38 -13.49
CA GLY A 206 14.76 6.80 -14.76
C GLY A 206 15.13 7.86 -15.80
N ASP A 207 16.08 7.52 -16.66
CA ASP A 207 16.61 8.35 -17.73
C ASP A 207 16.63 7.60 -19.07
N ASP A 208 17.24 8.20 -20.09
CA ASP A 208 17.34 7.60 -21.43
C ASP A 208 18.21 6.32 -21.46
N ALA A 209 19.05 6.09 -20.45
CA ALA A 209 19.85 4.88 -20.30
C ALA A 209 19.10 3.75 -19.57
N GLY A 210 18.03 4.09 -18.83
CA GLY A 210 17.07 3.14 -18.27
C GLY A 210 16.77 3.38 -16.80
N LEU A 211 16.81 2.31 -16.00
CA LEU A 211 16.43 2.37 -14.59
C LEU A 211 17.56 2.98 -13.74
N MET A 212 17.21 4.02 -12.97
CA MET A 212 18.04 4.53 -11.89
C MET A 212 17.37 4.24 -10.54
N LEU A 213 17.83 3.21 -9.84
CA LEU A 213 17.23 2.80 -8.58
C LEU A 213 17.88 3.53 -7.39
N PRO A 214 17.09 4.04 -6.43
CA PRO A 214 17.63 4.55 -5.16
C PRO A 214 18.48 3.48 -4.46
N PRO A 215 19.70 3.79 -3.97
CA PRO A 215 20.60 2.80 -3.42
C PRO A 215 20.03 1.96 -2.27
N LYS A 216 19.09 2.51 -1.48
CA LYS A 216 18.44 1.77 -0.38
C LYS A 216 17.44 0.71 -0.86
N LEU A 217 16.89 0.85 -2.06
CA LEU A 217 15.90 -0.07 -2.65
C LEU A 217 16.49 -0.94 -3.77
N ALA A 218 17.65 -0.60 -4.31
CA ALA A 218 18.28 -1.36 -5.38
C ALA A 218 18.66 -2.77 -4.93
N HIS A 219 18.15 -3.83 -5.59
CA HIS A 219 18.48 -5.21 -5.20
C HIS A 219 19.99 -5.49 -5.27
N ILE A 220 20.65 -4.95 -6.30
CA ILE A 220 22.11 -4.91 -6.45
C ILE A 220 22.54 -3.45 -6.41
N GLN A 221 23.49 -3.11 -5.55
CA GLN A 221 24.04 -1.76 -5.43
C GLN A 221 25.35 -1.60 -6.21
N VAL A 222 26.17 -2.65 -6.26
CA VAL A 222 27.44 -2.65 -6.99
C VAL A 222 27.53 -3.91 -7.85
N VAL A 223 27.80 -3.72 -9.14
CA VAL A 223 28.17 -4.80 -10.05
C VAL A 223 29.66 -4.67 -10.36
N ILE A 224 30.42 -5.73 -10.09
CA ILE A 224 31.83 -5.83 -10.42
C ILE A 224 31.93 -6.59 -11.76
N VAL A 225 32.43 -5.91 -12.78
CA VAL A 225 32.65 -6.49 -14.12
C VAL A 225 34.16 -6.67 -14.32
N PRO A 226 34.71 -7.87 -14.06
CA PRO A 226 36.12 -8.17 -14.29
C PRO A 226 36.44 -8.12 -15.79
N ILE A 227 37.55 -7.46 -16.14
CA ILE A 227 37.99 -7.31 -17.53
C ILE A 227 39.43 -7.83 -17.63
N TRP A 228 39.63 -8.85 -18.47
CA TRP A 228 40.96 -9.37 -18.84
C TRP A 228 41.06 -9.47 -20.36
N ARG A 229 42.28 -9.39 -20.90
CA ARG A 229 42.49 -9.53 -22.36
C ARG A 229 43.00 -10.90 -22.73
N LYS A 230 43.85 -11.48 -21.88
CA LYS A 230 44.45 -12.79 -22.10
C LYS A 230 43.97 -13.77 -21.03
N THR A 231 43.81 -15.03 -21.41
CA THR A 231 43.33 -16.08 -20.49
C THR A 231 44.21 -16.24 -19.26
N ASN A 232 45.53 -16.01 -19.38
CA ASN A 232 46.46 -16.09 -18.26
C ASN A 232 46.32 -14.93 -17.24
N GLU A 233 45.62 -13.85 -17.58
CA GLU A 233 45.31 -12.73 -16.67
C GLU A 233 44.02 -12.98 -15.88
N LYS A 234 43.13 -13.87 -16.36
CA LYS A 234 41.79 -14.11 -15.79
C LYS A 234 41.85 -14.43 -14.30
N SER A 235 42.76 -15.32 -13.86
CA SER A 235 42.88 -15.69 -12.45
C SER A 235 43.18 -14.49 -11.56
N GLY A 236 44.18 -13.67 -11.91
CA GLY A 236 44.58 -12.52 -11.09
C GLY A 236 43.50 -11.43 -11.04
N VAL A 237 42.79 -11.21 -12.15
CA VAL A 237 41.66 -10.26 -12.19
C VAL A 237 40.49 -10.76 -11.34
N MET A 238 40.20 -12.06 -11.39
CA MET A 238 39.14 -12.67 -10.57
C MET A 238 39.48 -12.65 -9.09
N ASP A 239 40.73 -12.92 -8.71
CA ASP A 239 41.18 -12.83 -7.31
C ASP A 239 41.01 -11.40 -6.77
N ALA A 240 41.34 -10.38 -7.57
CA ALA A 240 41.11 -8.98 -7.23
C ALA A 240 39.61 -8.65 -7.12
N ALA A 241 38.78 -9.12 -8.07
CA ALA A 241 37.33 -8.91 -8.04
C ALA A 241 36.67 -9.53 -6.80
N LEU A 242 37.09 -10.74 -6.41
CA LEU A 242 36.64 -11.40 -5.20
C LEU A 242 37.07 -10.64 -3.94
N SER A 243 38.33 -10.18 -3.88
CA SER A 243 38.81 -9.36 -2.76
C SER A 243 37.99 -8.07 -2.61
N VAL A 244 37.69 -7.37 -3.70
CA VAL A 244 36.83 -6.17 -3.69
C VAL A 244 35.41 -6.51 -3.24
N LYS A 245 34.84 -7.61 -3.73
CA LYS A 245 33.51 -8.08 -3.31
C LYS A 245 33.45 -8.29 -1.80
N ASP A 246 34.45 -8.95 -1.21
CA ASP A 246 34.50 -9.22 0.23
C ASP A 246 34.57 -7.94 1.06
N ILE A 247 35.37 -6.96 0.62
CA ILE A 247 35.45 -5.64 1.25
C ILE A 247 34.08 -4.95 1.24
N LEU A 248 33.40 -4.95 0.10
CA LEU A 248 32.10 -4.30 -0.04
C LEU A 248 30.98 -5.02 0.72
N LEU A 249 30.97 -6.36 0.74
CA LEU A 249 30.04 -7.13 1.55
C LEU A 249 30.25 -6.86 3.05
N THR A 250 31.51 -6.78 3.50
CA THR A 250 31.85 -6.42 4.89
C THR A 250 31.38 -5.01 5.24
N ALA A 251 31.40 -4.08 4.28
CA ALA A 251 30.86 -2.73 4.42
C ALA A 251 29.31 -2.66 4.31
N GLY A 252 28.62 -3.78 4.06
CA GLY A 252 27.16 -3.86 4.03
C GLY A 252 26.50 -3.59 2.67
N PHE A 253 27.26 -3.61 1.58
CA PHE A 253 26.71 -3.43 0.23
C PHE A 253 26.16 -4.73 -0.35
N ARG A 254 25.13 -4.62 -1.20
CA ARG A 254 24.61 -5.72 -2.03
C ARG A 254 25.38 -5.77 -3.34
N VAL A 255 26.26 -6.77 -3.49
CA VAL A 255 27.23 -6.83 -4.58
C VAL A 255 27.05 -8.08 -5.44
N LYS A 256 27.16 -7.92 -6.76
CA LYS A 256 27.22 -9.00 -7.74
C LYS A 256 28.53 -8.92 -8.54
N ILE A 257 29.18 -10.05 -8.79
CA ILE A 257 30.21 -10.15 -9.84
C ILE A 257 29.51 -10.66 -11.10
N ASP A 258 29.79 -10.06 -12.25
CA ASP A 258 29.35 -10.55 -13.55
C ASP A 258 30.55 -11.11 -14.31
N ASP A 259 30.75 -12.42 -14.22
CA ASP A 259 31.84 -13.17 -14.84
C ASP A 259 31.42 -13.90 -16.12
N THR A 260 30.30 -13.48 -16.72
CA THR A 260 29.81 -14.02 -17.99
C THR A 260 30.78 -13.65 -19.12
N ASP A 261 31.29 -14.66 -19.85
CA ASP A 261 32.18 -14.50 -21.01
C ASP A 261 31.43 -13.98 -22.26
#